data_AF-A0AA38GQW5-F1
#
_entry.id   AF-A0AA38GQW5-F1
#
_cell.length_a   1.000
_cell.length_b   1.000
_cell.length_c   1.000
_cell.angle_alpha   90.00
_cell.angle_beta   90.00
_cell.angle_gamma   90.00
#
_symmetry.space_group_name_H-M   'P 1'
#
loop_
_entity.id
_entity.type
_entity.pdbx_description
1 polymer ?
#
loop_
_entity_poly.entity_id
_entity_poly.type
_entity_poly.pdbx_seq_one_letter_code
_entity_poly.pdbx_strand_id
1 'polypeptide(L)'
;PESFDEAMQVDASKKWEQAMDEEHKSLMENQTWDLVKLPEGKRALQNKWVYKVKDEEGGKKRYKARLVVKGFAQKQGIDFDEIFSPVVKMTSIRTVLGIVVAENLHLEQLDVKTAFLHGDLEEELYMQQPEGYEVK
;
A
#
# COMPACT_ATOMS: atom_id res chain seq x y z
N PRO A 1 8.14 -5.80 14.63
CA PRO A 1 6.99 -6.70 14.78
C PRO A 1 6.63 -7.33 13.44
N GLU A 2 6.39 -8.62 13.43
CA GLU A 2 5.99 -9.39 12.25
C GLU A 2 4.47 -9.59 12.17
N SER A 3 3.75 -9.36 13.28
CA SER A 3 2.30 -9.48 13.40
C SER A 3 1.68 -8.32 14.21
N PHE A 4 0.35 -8.20 14.15
CA PHE A 4 -0.41 -7.25 14.96
C PHE A 4 -0.20 -7.50 16.46
N ASP A 5 -0.31 -8.75 16.90
CA ASP A 5 -0.13 -9.13 18.30
C ASP A 5 1.24 -8.72 18.83
N GLU A 6 2.31 -8.97 18.06
CA GLU A 6 3.66 -8.53 18.44
C GLU A 6 3.79 -7.02 18.45
N ALA A 7 3.11 -6.30 17.54
CA ALA A 7 3.14 -4.84 17.51
C ALA A 7 2.45 -4.23 18.73
N MET A 8 1.41 -4.89 19.26
CA MET A 8 0.66 -4.44 20.43
C MET A 8 1.32 -4.82 21.77
N GLN A 9 2.20 -5.84 21.78
CA GLN A 9 2.88 -6.31 23.00
C GLN A 9 4.19 -5.60 23.32
N VAL A 10 4.76 -4.82 22.40
CA VAL A 10 6.02 -4.09 22.62
C VAL A 10 5.81 -2.73 23.25
N ASP A 11 6.81 -2.20 23.95
CA ASP A 11 6.79 -0.85 24.58
C ASP A 11 6.43 0.29 23.60
N ALA A 12 6.67 0.07 22.30
CA ALA A 12 6.33 1.00 21.24
C ALA A 12 4.90 0.82 20.67
N SER A 13 4.02 0.05 21.32
CA SER A 13 2.67 -0.29 20.84
C SER A 13 1.86 0.93 20.43
N LYS A 14 1.84 1.99 21.25
CA LYS A 14 1.18 3.26 20.94
C LYS A 14 1.67 3.90 19.63
N LYS A 15 2.95 3.75 19.29
CA LYS A 15 3.52 4.29 18.04
C LYS A 15 3.10 3.45 16.84
N TRP A 16 2.92 2.15 17.02
CA TRP A 16 2.39 1.27 15.98
C TRP A 16 0.90 1.46 15.75
N GLU A 17 0.13 1.62 16.83
CA GLU A 17 -1.29 1.99 16.78
C GLU A 17 -1.50 3.30 16.02
N GLN A 18 -0.77 4.35 16.39
CA GLN A 18 -0.82 5.62 15.65
C GLN A 18 -0.47 5.46 14.17
N ALA A 19 0.52 4.63 13.84
CA ALA A 19 0.90 4.39 12.44
C ALA A 19 -0.17 3.58 11.67
N MET A 20 -0.92 2.71 12.33
CA MET A 20 -2.08 2.01 11.74
C MET A 20 -3.26 2.95 11.55
N ASP A 21 -3.52 3.85 12.52
CA ASP A 21 -4.57 4.86 12.41
C ASP A 21 -4.31 5.81 11.25
N GLU A 22 -3.06 6.24 11.07
CA GLU A 22 -2.65 7.08 9.93
C GLU A 22 -2.93 6.38 8.58
N GLU A 23 -2.58 5.10 8.45
CA GLU A 23 -2.84 4.33 7.23
C GLU A 23 -4.34 4.12 7.01
N HIS A 24 -5.08 3.68 8.05
CA HIS A 24 -6.51 3.44 7.97
C HIS A 24 -7.27 4.71 7.60
N LYS A 25 -6.93 5.84 8.24
CA LYS A 25 -7.52 7.14 7.93
C LYS A 25 -7.22 7.56 6.49
N SER A 26 -5.99 7.36 6.01
CA SER A 26 -5.64 7.65 4.61
C SER A 26 -6.49 6.82 3.63
N LEU A 27 -6.75 5.54 3.92
CA LEU A 27 -7.60 4.69 3.07
C LEU A 27 -9.05 5.16 3.05
N MET A 28 -9.58 5.60 4.20
CA MET A 28 -10.93 6.14 4.32
C MET A 28 -11.09 7.49 3.62
N GLU A 29 -10.11 8.40 3.79
CA GLU A 29 -10.12 9.73 3.15
C GLU A 29 -10.07 9.63 1.63
N ASN A 30 -9.39 8.61 1.10
CA ASN A 30 -9.34 8.33 -0.34
C ASN A 30 -10.51 7.46 -0.83
N GLN A 31 -11.48 7.13 0.03
CA GLN A 31 -12.67 6.33 -0.31
C GLN A 31 -12.35 5.03 -1.06
N THR A 32 -11.30 4.34 -0.61
CA THR A 32 -10.72 3.20 -1.34
C THR A 32 -11.56 1.92 -1.26
N TRP A 33 -12.51 1.83 -0.34
CA TRP A 33 -13.36 0.67 -0.12
C TRP A 33 -14.63 1.04 0.67
N ASP A 34 -15.66 0.19 0.56
CA ASP A 34 -16.88 0.26 1.34
C ASP A 34 -17.05 -0.99 2.22
N LEU A 35 -17.54 -0.81 3.45
CA LEU A 35 -17.83 -1.94 4.33
C LEU A 35 -19.13 -2.63 3.88
N VAL A 36 -19.02 -3.89 3.46
CA VAL A 36 -20.16 -4.69 2.97
C VAL A 36 -20.18 -6.06 3.62
N LYS A 37 -21.39 -6.66 3.70
CA LYS A 37 -21.51 -8.09 3.99
C LYS A 37 -21.01 -8.87 2.79
N LEU A 38 -20.14 -9.85 3.02
CA LEU A 38 -19.61 -10.68 1.94
C LEU A 38 -20.77 -11.39 1.22
N PRO A 39 -20.96 -11.18 -0.09
CA PRO A 39 -22.01 -11.85 -0.84
C PRO A 39 -21.80 -13.36 -0.90
N GLU A 40 -22.89 -14.11 -1.03
CA GLU A 40 -22.81 -15.57 -1.17
C GLU A 40 -22.00 -15.96 -2.41
N GLY A 41 -21.10 -16.93 -2.24
CA GLY A 41 -20.25 -17.43 -3.32
C GLY A 41 -19.01 -16.57 -3.64
N LYS A 42 -18.85 -15.39 -3.02
CA LYS A 42 -17.63 -14.59 -3.14
C LYS A 42 -16.61 -14.99 -2.06
N ARG A 43 -15.32 -14.78 -2.34
CA ARG A 43 -14.21 -15.04 -1.41
C ARG A 43 -13.58 -13.73 -0.98
N ALA A 44 -13.47 -13.53 0.34
CA ALA A 44 -12.70 -12.42 0.88
C ALA A 44 -11.19 -12.76 0.90
N LEU A 45 -10.38 -11.83 0.42
CA LEU A 45 -8.93 -11.86 0.50
C LEU A 45 -8.50 -11.60 1.94
N GLN A 46 -7.50 -12.34 2.39
CA GLN A 46 -6.89 -12.10 3.70
C GLN A 46 -5.92 -10.91 3.60
N ASN A 47 -5.80 -10.15 4.67
CA ASN A 47 -4.83 -9.06 4.78
C ASN A 47 -3.85 -9.30 5.92
N LYS A 48 -2.83 -8.44 6.02
CA LYS A 48 -1.96 -8.32 7.19
C LYS A 48 -1.39 -6.91 7.29
N TRP A 49 -1.02 -6.54 8.51
CA TRP A 49 -0.20 -5.37 8.76
C TRP A 49 1.28 -5.65 8.49
N VAL A 50 1.95 -4.71 7.82
CA VAL A 50 3.40 -4.70 7.60
C VAL A 50 3.99 -3.51 8.33
N TYR A 51 4.84 -3.80 9.33
CA TYR A 51 5.46 -2.78 10.16
C TYR A 51 6.90 -2.52 9.72
N LYS A 52 7.28 -1.25 9.65
CA LYS A 52 8.66 -0.84 9.36
C LYS A 52 9.01 0.41 10.16
N VAL A 53 10.16 0.37 10.83
CA VAL A 53 10.78 1.57 11.37
C VAL A 53 11.65 2.17 10.29
N LYS A 54 11.50 3.48 10.05
CA LYS A 54 12.36 4.26 9.16
C LYS A 54 13.18 5.23 9.99
N ASP A 55 14.45 5.32 9.66
CA ASP A 55 15.30 6.42 10.14
C ASP A 55 15.05 7.63 9.25
N GLU A 56 14.65 8.74 9.86
CA GLU A 56 14.51 10.05 9.21
C GLU A 56 15.72 10.93 9.49
N GLU A 57 15.86 12.00 8.70
CA GLU A 57 16.92 12.98 8.87
C GLU A 57 16.92 13.55 10.29
N GLY A 58 18.12 13.69 10.86
CA GLY A 58 18.29 14.12 12.26
C GLY A 58 18.10 13.00 13.30
N GLY A 59 18.10 11.72 12.90
CA GLY A 59 18.11 10.58 13.82
C GLY A 59 16.75 10.26 14.47
N LYS A 60 15.66 10.87 13.97
CA LYS A 60 14.31 10.56 14.40
C LYS A 60 13.87 9.23 13.80
N LYS A 61 13.24 8.38 14.63
CA LYS A 61 12.65 7.12 14.18
C LYS A 61 11.18 7.33 13.88
N ARG A 62 10.78 7.07 12.64
CA ARG A 62 9.39 7.06 12.22
C ARG A 62 8.86 5.63 12.13
N TYR A 63 7.72 5.41 12.73
CA TYR A 63 7.01 4.14 12.71
C TYR A 63 6.05 4.17 11.52
N LYS A 64 6.07 3.14 10.69
CA LYS A 64 5.19 3.01 9.54
C LYS A 64 4.50 1.66 9.55
N ALA A 65 3.17 1.66 9.55
CA ALA A 65 2.36 0.50 9.27
C ALA A 65 1.82 0.60 7.84
N ARG A 66 1.55 -0.54 7.21
CA ARG A 66 0.83 -0.63 5.93
C ARG A 66 -0.11 -1.81 5.96
N LEU A 67 -1.31 -1.63 5.44
CA LEU A 67 -2.23 -2.72 5.24
C LEU A 67 -1.96 -3.36 3.87
N VAL A 68 -1.74 -4.67 3.85
CA VAL A 68 -1.38 -5.38 2.61
C VAL A 68 -2.20 -6.67 2.50
N VAL A 69 -2.72 -6.93 1.31
CA VAL A 69 -3.38 -8.20 0.99
C VAL A 69 -2.34 -9.33 0.95
N LYS A 70 -2.67 -10.49 1.52
CA LYS A 70 -1.86 -11.72 1.42
C LYS A 70 -2.00 -12.28 0.00
N GLY A 71 -1.05 -11.90 -0.88
CA GLY A 71 -1.04 -12.28 -2.31
C GLY A 71 -0.83 -13.76 -2.64
N PHE A 72 -0.76 -14.65 -1.65
CA PHE A 72 -0.55 -16.10 -1.87
C PHE A 72 -1.80 -16.84 -2.41
N ALA A 73 -2.86 -16.11 -2.78
CA ALA A 73 -4.10 -16.67 -3.29
C ALA A 73 -4.16 -16.76 -4.83
N GLN A 74 -3.17 -16.22 -5.53
CA GLN A 74 -3.09 -16.27 -7.00
C GLN A 74 -3.01 -17.73 -7.48
N LYS A 75 -3.77 -18.05 -8.52
CA LYS A 75 -3.83 -19.36 -9.16
C LYS A 75 -3.17 -19.29 -10.53
N GLN A 76 -2.23 -20.20 -10.78
CA GLN A 76 -1.61 -20.36 -12.09
C GLN A 76 -2.68 -20.57 -13.18
N GLY A 77 -2.62 -19.77 -14.25
CA GLY A 77 -3.58 -19.81 -15.36
C GLY A 77 -4.88 -19.02 -15.15
N ILE A 78 -5.04 -18.28 -14.05
CA ILE A 78 -6.16 -17.35 -13.83
C ILE A 78 -5.64 -15.92 -13.72
N ASP A 79 -4.80 -15.65 -12.72
CA ASP A 79 -4.36 -14.32 -12.30
C ASP A 79 -2.85 -14.25 -11.99
N PHE A 80 -2.16 -15.40 -12.05
CA PHE A 80 -0.72 -15.49 -11.78
C PHE A 80 0.15 -14.87 -12.87
N ASP A 81 -0.33 -14.86 -14.12
CA ASP A 81 0.43 -14.37 -15.28
C ASP A 81 0.16 -12.88 -15.59
N GLU A 82 -0.78 -12.24 -14.87
CA GLU A 82 -1.03 -10.81 -14.93
C GLU A 82 -0.05 -10.04 -14.03
N ILE A 83 1.21 -10.05 -14.43
CA ILE A 83 2.33 -9.39 -13.73
C ILE A 83 2.57 -7.94 -14.17
N PHE A 84 1.59 -7.31 -14.82
CA PHE A 84 1.77 -5.96 -15.35
C PHE A 84 1.72 -4.92 -14.23
N SER A 85 2.85 -4.71 -13.58
CA SER A 85 3.04 -3.57 -12.71
C SER A 85 3.39 -2.33 -13.56
N PRO A 86 2.76 -1.16 -13.34
CA PRO A 86 3.05 0.08 -14.05
C PRO A 86 4.40 0.67 -13.59
N VAL A 87 5.48 -0.09 -13.72
CA VAL A 87 6.83 0.34 -13.40
C VAL A 87 7.44 0.96 -14.63
N VAL A 88 7.80 2.25 -14.52
CA VAL A 88 8.52 2.95 -15.58
C VAL A 88 9.83 2.23 -15.91
N LYS A 89 10.11 2.05 -17.20
CA LYS A 89 11.37 1.44 -17.66
C LYS A 89 12.50 2.46 -17.53
N MET A 90 13.67 2.01 -17.07
CA MET A 90 14.88 2.85 -17.01
C MET A 90 15.29 3.41 -18.38
N THR A 91 14.93 2.73 -19.48
CA THR A 91 15.10 3.28 -20.84
C THR A 91 14.30 4.56 -21.02
N SER A 92 13.03 4.58 -20.61
CA SER A 92 12.16 5.75 -20.73
C SER A 92 12.69 6.93 -19.90
N ILE A 93 13.12 6.68 -18.66
CA ILE A 93 13.74 7.72 -17.81
C ILE A 93 14.97 8.31 -18.50
N ARG A 94 15.88 7.46 -18.98
CA ARG A 94 17.11 7.92 -19.67
C ARG A 94 16.82 8.69 -20.94
N THR A 95 15.81 8.30 -21.71
CA THR A 95 15.39 9.03 -22.91
C THR A 95 14.89 10.43 -22.56
N VAL A 96 14.01 10.55 -21.55
CA VAL A 96 13.51 11.87 -21.09
C VAL A 96 14.67 12.75 -20.62
N LEU A 97 15.57 12.22 -19.78
CA LEU A 97 16.74 12.96 -19.31
C LEU A 97 17.67 13.37 -20.47
N GLY A 98 17.84 12.50 -21.47
CA GLY A 98 18.63 12.80 -22.67
C GLY A 98 18.06 13.98 -23.46
N ILE A 99 16.73 14.04 -23.63
CA ILE A 99 16.04 15.17 -24.28
C ILE A 99 16.24 16.45 -23.46
N VAL A 100 16.06 16.38 -22.14
CA VAL A 100 16.25 17.54 -21.25
C VAL A 100 17.65 18.14 -21.41
N VAL A 101 18.69 17.30 -21.45
CA VAL A 101 20.07 17.76 -21.64
C VAL A 101 20.32 18.30 -23.05
N ALA A 102 19.82 17.61 -24.08
CA ALA A 102 20.02 18.01 -25.48
C ALA A 102 19.38 19.36 -25.81
N GLU A 103 18.21 19.63 -25.23
CA GLU A 103 17.42 20.84 -25.46
C GLU A 103 17.62 21.92 -24.37
N ASN A 104 18.54 21.69 -23.43
CA ASN A 104 18.84 22.59 -22.30
C ASN A 104 17.57 22.99 -21.50
N LEU A 105 16.73 22.01 -21.19
CA LEU A 105 15.47 22.20 -20.47
C LEU A 105 15.66 22.10 -18.95
N HIS A 106 14.71 22.68 -18.21
CA HIS A 106 14.60 22.48 -16.77
C HIS A 106 13.79 21.22 -16.47
N LEU A 107 14.23 20.44 -15.48
CA LEU A 107 13.53 19.24 -15.01
C LEU A 107 13.03 19.45 -13.58
N GLU A 108 11.73 19.27 -13.39
CA GLU A 108 11.12 19.18 -12.07
C GLU A 108 10.60 17.77 -11.83
N GLN A 109 10.77 17.26 -10.61
CA GLN A 109 10.27 15.96 -10.18
C GLN A 109 9.16 16.15 -9.15
N LEU A 110 8.01 15.54 -9.40
CA LEU A 110 6.92 15.44 -8.44
C LEU A 110 6.76 13.97 -8.02
N ASP A 111 6.74 13.73 -6.71
CA ASP A 111 6.34 12.43 -6.14
C ASP A 111 4.89 12.54 -5.64
N VAL A 112 3.99 11.81 -6.29
CA VAL A 112 2.57 11.81 -5.93
C VAL A 112 2.36 10.85 -4.77
N LYS A 113 1.91 11.39 -3.64
CA LYS A 113 1.51 10.55 -2.50
C LYS A 113 0.40 9.61 -2.95
N THR A 114 0.50 8.35 -2.53
CA THR A 114 -0.55 7.34 -2.75
C THR A 114 -0.97 7.18 -4.22
N ALA A 115 -0.04 7.29 -5.18
CA ALA A 115 -0.33 7.19 -6.62
C ALA A 115 -1.18 5.97 -7.02
N PHE A 116 -0.98 4.82 -6.35
CA PHE A 116 -1.78 3.61 -6.59
C PHE A 116 -3.26 3.73 -6.22
N LEU A 117 -3.61 4.60 -5.28
CA LEU A 117 -5.01 4.82 -4.87
C LEU A 117 -5.79 5.72 -5.83
N HIS A 118 -5.11 6.34 -6.80
CA HIS A 118 -5.74 7.18 -7.82
C HIS A 118 -6.05 6.42 -9.12
N GLY A 119 -5.70 5.14 -9.22
CA GLY A 119 -6.08 4.30 -10.35
C GLY A 119 -7.40 3.60 -10.08
N ASP A 120 -8.26 3.52 -11.10
CA ASP A 120 -9.48 2.72 -11.03
C ASP A 120 -9.13 1.23 -11.09
N LEU A 121 -9.81 0.43 -10.27
CA LEU A 121 -9.75 -1.02 -10.32
C LEU A 121 -10.97 -1.53 -11.08
N GLU A 122 -10.77 -2.21 -12.21
CA GLU A 122 -11.88 -2.80 -12.97
C GLU A 122 -12.48 -4.03 -12.27
N GLU A 123 -11.70 -4.69 -11.41
CA GLU A 123 -12.09 -5.90 -10.70
C GLU A 123 -12.79 -5.62 -9.37
N GLU A 124 -13.87 -6.36 -9.11
CA GLU A 124 -14.52 -6.34 -7.82
C GLU A 124 -13.84 -7.32 -6.85
N LEU A 125 -13.11 -6.77 -5.88
CA LEU A 125 -12.41 -7.53 -4.85
C LEU A 125 -13.04 -7.34 -3.47
N TYR A 126 -13.05 -8.40 -2.68
CA TYR A 126 -13.47 -8.38 -1.28
C TYR A 126 -12.26 -8.67 -0.41
N MET A 127 -12.12 -7.95 0.70
CA MET A 127 -11.04 -8.16 1.68
C MET A 127 -11.66 -8.30 3.07
N GLN A 128 -11.07 -9.16 3.91
CA GLN A 128 -11.43 -9.20 5.32
C GLN A 128 -11.11 -7.85 5.99
N GLN A 129 -11.83 -7.51 7.06
CA GLN A 129 -11.50 -6.33 7.86
C GLN A 129 -10.08 -6.47 8.44
N PRO A 130 -9.32 -5.37 8.60
CA PRO A 130 -8.02 -5.43 9.23
C PRO A 130 -8.14 -5.72 10.72
N GLU A 131 -7.23 -6.54 11.24
CA GLU A 131 -7.10 -6.80 12.68
C GLU A 131 -6.96 -5.46 13.44
N GLY A 132 -7.75 -5.29 14.49
CA GLY A 132 -7.81 -4.07 15.30
C GLY A 132 -8.87 -3.03 14.89
N TYR A 133 -9.50 -3.18 13.72
CA TYR A 133 -10.49 -2.23 13.18
C TYR A 133 -11.80 -2.90 12.78
N GLU A 134 -12.10 -4.07 13.35
CA GLU A 134 -13.32 -4.82 13.05
C GLU A 134 -14.56 -4.12 13.62
N VAL A 135 -15.47 -3.72 12.73
CA VAL A 135 -16.81 -3.27 13.11
C VAL A 135 -17.70 -4.52 13.27
N LYS A 136 -18.39 -4.60 14.42
CA LYS A 136 -19.35 -5.67 14.74
C LYS A 136 -20.72 -5.43 14.12
#